data_AF-A0A815JVX9-F1
#
_entry.id   AF-A0A815JVX9-F1
#
_cell.length_a   1.000
_cell.length_b   1.000
_cell.length_c   1.000
_cell.angle_alpha   90.00
_cell.angle_beta   90.00
_cell.angle_gamma   90.00
#
_symmetry.space_group_name_H-M   'P 1'
#
loop_
_entity.id
_entity.type
_entity.pdbx_description
1 polymer ?
#
loop_
_entity_poly.entity_id
_entity_poly.type
_entity_poly.pdbx_seq_one_letter_code
_entity_poly.pdbx_strand_id
1 'polypeptide(L)'
;MIFISVINRQYASGSTNSSCTRTKPNNFYRDGSIVWMDNGYQIPNSMIEHLLTISIFIIFYMALHHLWSNIIPIASNEDYINMLTIEIEEENCNQFKSGFWLSHSCQYDHFYESYESSLVFNSQTMEVNGNGIDDIGEFIISGVYSINTNRIAFIKTYREEIGNSTGNFEHNNITVQVAWNSVQYQFEGKWFRKTRYYSKNGRIELKFKKGFRAMA
;
A
#
# COMPACT_ATOMS: atom_id res chain seq x y z
N MET A 1 29.50 -1.34 -3.62
CA MET A 1 30.10 -2.60 -4.08
C MET A 1 29.04 -3.68 -3.92
N ILE A 2 28.34 -4.04 -4.99
CA ILE A 2 27.22 -4.99 -4.97
C ILE A 2 27.75 -6.30 -5.57
N PHE A 3 27.81 -7.35 -4.76
CA PHE A 3 28.10 -8.71 -5.23
C PHE A 3 26.84 -9.26 -5.89
N ILE A 4 26.89 -9.50 -7.20
CA ILE A 4 25.88 -10.29 -7.91
C ILE A 4 26.24 -11.75 -7.67
N SER A 5 25.47 -12.45 -6.84
CA SER A 5 25.61 -13.90 -6.67
C SER A 5 24.94 -14.62 -7.85
N VAL A 6 25.72 -15.45 -8.53
CA VAL A 6 25.23 -16.36 -9.56
C VAL A 6 24.66 -17.59 -8.85
N ILE A 7 23.35 -17.77 -8.90
CA ILE A 7 22.68 -18.96 -8.37
C ILE A 7 22.78 -20.09 -9.41
N ASN A 8 23.64 -21.07 -9.14
CA ASN A 8 23.62 -22.36 -9.81
C ASN A 8 22.43 -23.19 -9.27
N ARG A 9 21.40 -23.41 -10.09
CA ARG A 9 20.36 -24.40 -9.81
C ARG A 9 20.85 -25.79 -10.22
N GLN A 10 21.17 -26.63 -9.25
CA GLN A 10 21.17 -28.08 -9.44
C GLN A 10 19.72 -28.58 -9.35
N TYR A 11 19.22 -29.19 -10.42
CA TYR A 11 17.94 -29.89 -10.41
C TYR A 11 18.16 -31.33 -9.91
N ALA A 12 17.52 -31.66 -8.79
CA ALA A 12 17.36 -33.02 -8.32
C ALA A 12 16.25 -33.71 -9.13
N SER A 13 16.54 -34.89 -9.68
CA SER A 13 15.58 -35.74 -10.39
C SER A 13 14.76 -36.57 -9.39
N GLY A 14 13.49 -36.19 -9.20
CA GLY A 14 12.48 -37.02 -8.56
C GLY A 14 11.75 -37.87 -9.59
N SER A 15 11.81 -39.20 -9.43
CA SER A 15 11.11 -40.19 -10.23
C SER A 15 9.69 -40.40 -9.68
N THR A 16 8.67 -40.20 -10.51
CA THR A 16 7.38 -40.90 -10.36
C THR A 16 6.81 -41.28 -11.72
N ASN A 17 6.48 -42.55 -11.84
CA ASN A 17 5.80 -43.16 -12.98
C ASN A 17 4.37 -42.65 -13.09
N SER A 18 3.96 -42.19 -14.28
CA SER A 18 2.58 -42.35 -14.72
C SER A 18 2.50 -42.41 -16.24
N SER A 19 1.87 -43.49 -16.71
CA SER A 19 1.67 -43.84 -18.10
C SER A 19 0.58 -42.97 -18.72
N CYS A 20 0.91 -42.24 -19.78
CA CYS A 20 -0.07 -41.68 -20.69
C CYS A 20 0.44 -41.79 -22.12
N THR A 21 -0.25 -42.60 -22.93
CA THR A 21 0.03 -42.85 -24.34
C THR A 21 -0.13 -41.59 -25.16
N ARG A 22 0.99 -41.06 -25.66
CA ARG A 22 1.03 -39.95 -26.62
C ARG A 22 1.55 -40.46 -27.96
N THR A 23 0.76 -40.22 -28.99
CA THR A 23 1.12 -40.35 -30.41
C THR A 23 2.38 -39.54 -30.69
N LYS A 24 3.35 -40.21 -31.33
CA LYS A 24 4.69 -39.72 -31.65
C LYS A 24 4.63 -38.49 -32.57
N PRO A 25 5.18 -37.32 -32.19
CA PRO A 25 5.85 -36.48 -33.14
C PRO A 25 7.21 -37.11 -33.47
N ASN A 26 7.56 -37.17 -34.75
CA ASN A 26 8.87 -37.58 -35.24
C ASN A 26 9.94 -36.61 -34.75
N ASN A 27 10.46 -36.85 -33.54
CA ASN A 27 11.70 -36.25 -33.09
C ASN A 27 12.84 -37.20 -33.44
N PHE A 28 13.60 -36.82 -34.45
CA PHE A 28 14.96 -37.30 -34.69
C PHE A 28 15.81 -36.95 -33.45
N TYR A 29 15.87 -37.87 -32.49
CA TYR A 29 16.95 -37.90 -31.50
C TYR A 29 18.02 -38.85 -32.03
N ARG A 30 19.06 -38.28 -32.64
CA ARG A 30 20.30 -38.97 -32.96
C ARG A 30 21.37 -38.37 -32.05
N ASP A 31 21.90 -39.23 -31.19
CA ASP A 31 22.99 -39.02 -30.23
C ASP A 31 22.80 -37.92 -29.17
N GLY A 32 22.93 -38.35 -27.92
CA GLY A 32 22.79 -37.54 -26.70
C GLY A 32 23.94 -36.57 -26.45
N SER A 33 24.27 -35.75 -27.45
CA SER A 33 25.01 -34.52 -27.27
C SER A 33 24.08 -33.36 -27.56
N ILE A 34 23.79 -32.54 -26.54
CA ILE A 34 23.33 -31.18 -26.80
C ILE A 34 24.51 -30.51 -27.52
N VAL A 35 24.49 -30.57 -28.84
CA VAL A 35 25.34 -29.73 -29.68
C VAL A 35 24.79 -28.32 -29.48
N TRP A 36 25.36 -27.61 -28.51
CA TRP A 36 25.31 -26.15 -28.53
C TRP A 36 25.94 -25.78 -29.86
N MET A 37 25.12 -25.40 -30.83
CA MET A 37 25.64 -24.68 -31.99
C MET A 37 26.19 -23.38 -31.43
N ASP A 38 27.51 -23.32 -31.27
CA ASP A 38 28.30 -22.09 -31.17
C ASP A 38 28.11 -21.31 -32.48
N ASN A 39 26.88 -20.83 -32.70
CA ASN A 39 26.67 -19.69 -33.57
C ASN A 39 27.28 -18.53 -32.78
N GLY A 40 28.59 -18.34 -32.95
CA GLY A 40 29.43 -17.35 -32.26
C GLY A 40 29.01 -15.91 -32.56
N TYR A 41 27.77 -15.58 -32.23
CA TYR A 41 27.22 -14.25 -32.23
C TYR A 41 27.88 -13.52 -31.07
N GLN A 42 29.02 -12.91 -31.37
CA GLN A 42 29.62 -11.94 -30.48
C GLN A 42 28.70 -10.72 -30.44
N ILE A 43 28.11 -10.47 -29.28
CA ILE A 43 27.40 -9.22 -29.04
C ILE A 43 28.46 -8.11 -29.06
N PRO A 44 28.33 -7.09 -29.92
CA PRO A 44 29.28 -5.97 -29.92
C PRO A 44 29.29 -5.29 -28.56
N ASN A 45 30.48 -4.94 -28.04
CA ASN A 45 30.59 -4.25 -26.75
C ASN A 45 29.74 -2.96 -26.69
N SER A 46 29.58 -2.26 -27.82
CA SER A 46 28.71 -1.08 -27.93
C SER A 46 27.24 -1.41 -27.63
N MET A 47 26.75 -2.58 -28.06
CA MET A 47 25.38 -3.02 -27.77
C MET A 47 25.20 -3.31 -26.28
N ILE A 48 26.22 -3.87 -25.62
CA ILE A 48 26.22 -4.10 -24.16
C ILE A 48 26.17 -2.77 -23.41
N GLU A 49 26.97 -1.77 -23.80
CA GLU A 49 26.97 -0.44 -23.20
C GLU A 49 25.61 0.26 -23.32
N HIS A 50 24.96 0.16 -24.49
CA HIS A 50 23.61 0.70 -24.68
C HIS A 50 22.57 0.01 -23.78
N LEU A 51 22.62 -1.32 -23.67
CA LEU A 51 21.70 -2.06 -22.80
C LEU A 51 21.88 -1.71 -21.32
N LEU A 52 23.12 -1.53 -20.87
CA LEU A 52 23.42 -1.10 -19.51
C LEU A 52 22.89 0.31 -19.23
N THR A 53 23.09 1.23 -20.18
CA THR A 53 22.60 2.61 -20.05
C THR A 53 21.07 2.67 -19.97
N ILE A 54 20.37 1.92 -20.82
CA ILE A 54 18.91 1.81 -20.77
C ILE A 54 18.45 1.22 -19.44
N SER A 55 19.12 0.17 -18.95
CA SER A 55 18.79 -0.47 -17.68
C SER A 55 18.95 0.49 -16.49
N ILE A 56 20.04 1.27 -16.45
CA ILE A 56 20.27 2.30 -15.42
C ILE A 56 19.17 3.37 -15.47
N PHE A 57 18.80 3.83 -16.66
CA PHE A 57 17.74 4.82 -16.82
C PHE A 57 16.39 4.31 -16.34
N ILE A 58 16.05 3.05 -16.64
CA ILE A 58 14.82 2.42 -16.16
C ILE A 58 14.82 2.32 -14.63
N ILE A 59 15.92 1.86 -14.01
CA ILE A 59 16.03 1.77 -12.55
C ILE A 59 15.90 3.15 -11.92
N PHE A 60 16.58 4.16 -12.46
CA PHE A 60 16.50 5.53 -11.96
C PHE A 60 15.08 6.10 -12.10
N TYR A 61 14.44 5.89 -13.24
CA TYR A 61 13.05 6.29 -13.48
C TYR A 61 12.09 5.62 -12.48
N MET A 62 12.22 4.31 -12.26
CA MET A 62 11.41 3.59 -11.28
C MET A 62 11.65 4.09 -9.85
N ALA A 63 12.91 4.37 -9.47
CA ALA A 63 13.24 4.92 -8.17
C ALA A 63 12.65 6.33 -7.96
N LEU A 64 12.75 7.20 -8.98
CA LEU A 64 12.20 8.55 -8.93
C LEU A 64 10.66 8.53 -8.89
N HIS A 65 10.04 7.70 -9.72
CA HIS A 65 8.59 7.51 -9.71
C HIS A 65 8.10 6.94 -8.37
N HIS A 66 8.83 6.00 -7.78
CA HIS A 66 8.52 5.48 -6.44
C HIS A 66 8.67 6.56 -5.36
N LEU A 67 9.68 7.42 -5.44
CA LEU A 67 9.82 8.55 -4.52
C LEU A 67 8.65 9.52 -4.63
N TRP A 68 8.19 9.84 -5.84
CA TRP A 68 7.12 10.82 -6.08
C TRP A 68 5.73 10.28 -5.75
N SER A 69 5.42 9.05 -6.14
CA SER A 69 4.10 8.42 -5.95
C SER A 69 3.71 8.19 -4.48
N ASN A 70 4.67 8.31 -3.55
CA ASN A 70 4.36 8.20 -2.13
C ASN A 70 3.93 9.53 -1.49
N ILE A 71 4.22 10.68 -2.10
CA ILE A 71 4.16 11.98 -1.43
C ILE A 71 2.76 12.60 -1.39
N ILE A 72 1.87 12.23 -2.33
CA ILE A 72 0.54 12.82 -2.50
C ILE A 72 -0.48 11.67 -2.48
N PRO A 73 -1.69 11.85 -1.91
CA PRO A 73 -2.75 10.87 -2.07
C PRO A 73 -2.97 10.57 -3.55
N ILE A 74 -3.01 9.29 -3.89
CA ILE A 74 -3.07 8.81 -5.27
C ILE A 74 -4.34 9.31 -5.96
N ALA A 75 -5.40 9.51 -5.19
CA ALA A 75 -6.71 9.94 -5.66
C ALA A 75 -7.35 10.89 -4.65
N SER A 76 -8.36 11.66 -5.10
CA SER A 76 -9.21 12.40 -4.16
C SER A 76 -9.92 11.44 -3.21
N ASN A 77 -10.45 11.94 -2.08
CA ASN A 77 -11.17 11.07 -1.14
C ASN A 77 -12.35 10.35 -1.81
N GLU A 78 -13.05 11.05 -2.71
CA GLU A 78 -14.18 10.49 -3.47
C GLU A 78 -13.71 9.42 -4.47
N ASP A 79 -12.65 9.70 -5.21
CA ASP A 79 -12.10 8.71 -6.16
C ASP A 79 -11.53 7.49 -5.42
N TYR A 80 -10.92 7.70 -4.25
CA TYR A 80 -10.32 6.63 -3.45
C TYR A 80 -11.37 5.62 -2.95
N ILE A 81 -12.53 6.10 -2.49
CA ILE A 81 -13.62 5.22 -2.01
C ILE A 81 -14.37 4.53 -3.16
N ASN A 82 -14.30 5.06 -4.37
CA ASN A 82 -14.93 4.49 -5.56
C ASN A 82 -13.95 3.64 -6.40
N MET A 83 -12.68 3.62 -6.03
CA MET A 83 -11.66 2.84 -6.73
C MET A 83 -11.98 1.35 -6.60
N LEU A 84 -12.45 0.76 -7.70
CA LEU A 84 -12.79 -0.66 -7.80
C LEU A 84 -11.64 -1.49 -7.24
N THR A 85 -11.94 -2.22 -6.18
CA THR A 85 -11.07 -3.30 -5.72
C THR A 85 -11.48 -4.49 -6.57
N ILE A 86 -10.54 -5.12 -7.29
CA ILE A 86 -10.84 -6.33 -8.07
C ILE A 86 -11.41 -7.35 -7.07
N GLU A 87 -12.72 -7.54 -7.13
CA GLU A 87 -13.52 -8.17 -6.08
C GLU A 87 -13.16 -9.65 -5.97
N ILE A 88 -12.73 -10.06 -4.79
CA ILE A 88 -13.07 -11.38 -4.28
C ILE A 88 -14.49 -11.20 -3.74
N GLU A 89 -15.45 -12.01 -4.20
CA GLU A 89 -16.86 -12.00 -3.78
C GLU A 89 -17.01 -12.35 -2.28
N GLU A 90 -16.48 -11.52 -1.39
CA GLU A 90 -16.79 -11.59 0.03
C GLU A 90 -18.09 -10.82 0.28
N GLU A 91 -18.99 -11.42 1.06
CA GLU A 91 -20.27 -10.83 1.44
C GLU A 91 -20.06 -9.40 1.93
N ASN A 92 -20.67 -8.44 1.22
CA ASN A 92 -20.56 -7.01 1.42
C ASN A 92 -21.22 -6.58 2.75
N CYS A 93 -20.58 -6.91 3.85
CA CYS A 93 -21.00 -6.56 5.20
C CYS A 93 -20.37 -5.24 5.61
N ASN A 94 -21.16 -4.30 6.15
CA ASN A 94 -20.65 -3.06 6.73
C ASN A 94 -19.68 -3.35 7.89
N GLN A 95 -18.39 -3.15 7.65
CA GLN A 95 -17.32 -3.39 8.63
C GLN A 95 -17.15 -2.22 9.59
N PHE A 96 -17.63 -1.02 9.21
CA PHE A 96 -17.44 0.17 10.01
C PHE A 96 -18.44 0.26 11.17
N LYS A 97 -17.91 0.54 12.37
CA LYS A 97 -18.69 0.73 13.59
C LYS A 97 -18.44 2.12 14.16
N SER A 98 -19.51 2.87 14.40
CA SER A 98 -19.44 4.13 15.16
C SER A 98 -18.97 3.85 16.58
N GLY A 99 -18.06 4.68 17.10
CA GLY A 99 -17.48 4.55 18.43
C GLY A 99 -16.04 5.05 18.50
N PHE A 100 -15.29 4.53 19.46
CA PHE A 100 -13.89 4.91 19.65
C PHE A 100 -12.95 4.01 18.86
N TRP A 101 -11.98 4.63 18.20
CA TRP A 101 -10.97 4.00 17.37
C TRP A 101 -9.59 4.39 17.86
N LEU A 102 -8.72 3.41 18.01
CA LEU A 102 -7.30 3.61 18.26
C LEU A 102 -6.59 3.76 16.93
N SER A 103 -5.87 4.86 16.77
CA SER A 103 -5.03 5.13 15.61
C SER A 103 -3.57 4.89 15.95
N HIS A 104 -2.90 4.02 15.18
CA HIS A 104 -1.45 3.85 15.23
C HIS A 104 -0.85 4.40 13.95
N SER A 105 0.03 5.39 14.06
CA SER A 105 0.74 5.94 12.92
C SER A 105 2.19 5.46 12.90
N CYS A 106 2.71 5.23 11.70
CA CYS A 106 4.11 4.88 11.48
C CYS A 106 4.74 5.86 10.49
N GLN A 107 5.89 6.43 10.86
CA GLN A 107 6.71 7.30 10.03
C GLN A 107 8.16 6.83 10.10
N TYR A 108 8.81 6.66 8.95
CA TYR A 108 10.21 6.20 8.86
C TYR A 108 10.48 4.91 9.66
N ASP A 109 9.60 3.93 9.53
CA ASP A 109 9.65 2.64 10.24
C ASP A 109 9.62 2.74 11.78
N HIS A 110 9.21 3.89 12.31
CA HIS A 110 8.95 4.10 13.72
C HIS A 110 7.44 4.22 13.97
N PHE A 111 6.92 3.41 14.89
CA PHE A 111 5.54 3.50 15.34
C PHE A 111 5.43 4.48 16.50
N TYR A 112 4.46 5.38 16.40
CA TYR A 112 4.14 6.33 17.46
C TYR A 112 3.09 5.74 18.41
N GLU A 113 2.89 6.41 19.54
CA GLU A 113 1.87 6.07 20.51
C GLU A 113 0.47 6.04 19.87
N SER A 114 -0.39 5.16 20.37
CA SER A 114 -1.76 5.08 19.88
C SER A 114 -2.59 6.25 20.40
N TYR A 115 -3.27 6.94 19.49
CA TYR A 115 -4.19 8.00 19.86
C TYR A 115 -5.63 7.58 19.63
N GLU A 116 -6.49 7.87 20.61
CA GLU A 116 -7.91 7.58 20.53
C GLU A 116 -8.66 8.70 19.80
N SER A 117 -9.61 8.30 18.96
CA SER A 117 -10.54 9.21 18.29
C SER A 117 -11.96 8.63 18.30
N SER A 118 -12.95 9.51 18.37
CA SER A 118 -14.36 9.15 18.20
C SER A 118 -14.72 9.30 16.73
N LEU A 119 -15.26 8.23 16.12
CA LEU A 119 -15.76 8.25 14.75
C LEU A 119 -17.24 7.85 14.73
N VAL A 120 -18.04 8.58 13.99
CA VAL A 120 -19.48 8.38 13.81
C VAL A 120 -19.77 8.28 12.32
N PHE A 121 -20.36 7.17 11.91
CA PHE A 121 -20.79 6.93 10.54
C PHE A 121 -22.28 7.20 10.37
N ASN A 122 -22.60 8.03 9.38
CA ASN A 122 -23.97 8.26 8.91
C ASN A 122 -24.22 7.38 7.68
N SER A 123 -25.01 6.32 7.85
CA SER A 123 -25.32 5.37 6.76
C SER A 123 -26.21 5.94 5.65
N GLN A 124 -26.83 7.11 5.84
CA GLN A 124 -27.64 7.75 4.81
C GLN A 124 -26.79 8.60 3.86
N THR A 125 -25.82 9.35 4.40
CA THR A 125 -24.94 10.25 3.65
C THR A 125 -23.60 9.62 3.29
N MET A 126 -23.31 8.44 3.86
CA MET A 126 -22.01 7.78 3.79
C MET A 126 -20.86 8.58 4.42
N GLU A 127 -21.20 9.57 5.24
CA GLU A 127 -20.21 10.44 5.89
C GLU A 127 -19.67 9.81 7.17
N VAL A 128 -18.38 10.04 7.42
CA VAL A 128 -17.72 9.73 8.69
C VAL A 128 -17.26 11.03 9.31
N ASN A 129 -17.78 11.34 10.49
CA ASN A 129 -17.43 12.52 11.26
C ASN A 129 -16.87 12.12 12.62
N GLY A 130 -16.05 12.97 13.23
CA GLY A 130 -15.41 12.61 14.48
C GLY A 130 -14.57 13.70 15.10
N ASN A 131 -13.89 13.34 16.17
CA ASN A 131 -12.89 14.18 16.83
C ASN A 131 -11.88 13.32 17.58
N GLY A 132 -10.77 13.92 18.00
CA GLY A 132 -9.75 13.27 18.80
C GLY A 132 -8.67 14.24 19.25
N ILE A 133 -7.70 13.71 19.97
CA ILE A 133 -6.52 14.44 20.44
C ILE A 133 -5.31 13.55 20.20
N ASP A 134 -4.27 14.09 19.57
CA ASP A 134 -2.97 13.43 19.41
C ASP A 134 -1.81 14.36 19.82
N ASP A 135 -0.58 13.99 19.48
CA ASP A 135 0.63 14.75 19.80
C ASP A 135 0.70 16.14 19.13
N ILE A 136 -0.06 16.34 18.04
CA ILE A 136 -0.16 17.63 17.37
C ILE A 136 -1.17 18.53 18.10
N GLY A 137 -2.30 17.95 18.51
CA GLY A 137 -3.32 18.65 19.31
C GLY A 137 -4.72 18.10 19.11
N GLU A 138 -5.72 18.92 19.44
CA GLU A 138 -7.13 18.59 19.19
C GLU A 138 -7.48 18.72 17.71
N PHE A 139 -8.25 17.76 17.19
CA PHE A 139 -8.71 17.78 15.80
C PHE A 139 -10.16 17.33 15.66
N ILE A 140 -10.78 17.77 14.57
CA ILE A 140 -12.06 17.25 14.05
C ILE A 140 -11.80 16.37 12.84
N ILE A 141 -12.70 15.44 12.58
CA ILE A 141 -12.65 14.54 11.43
C ILE A 141 -13.88 14.77 10.56
N SER A 142 -13.66 14.89 9.25
CA SER A 142 -14.73 14.86 8.24
C SER A 142 -14.27 14.04 7.03
N GLY A 143 -15.12 13.13 6.57
CA GLY A 143 -14.81 12.24 5.49
C GLY A 143 -15.97 11.36 5.05
N VAL A 144 -15.63 10.32 4.32
CA VAL A 144 -16.56 9.41 3.66
C VAL A 144 -16.13 7.96 3.86
N TYR A 145 -17.12 7.07 3.93
CA TYR A 145 -16.92 5.62 3.97
C TYR A 145 -17.78 4.94 2.91
N SER A 146 -17.15 4.10 2.08
CA SER A 146 -17.84 3.26 1.12
C SER A 146 -17.99 1.86 1.70
N ILE A 147 -19.26 1.46 1.93
CA ILE A 147 -19.61 0.09 2.33
C ILE A 147 -19.15 -0.89 1.25
N ASN A 148 -19.36 -0.55 -0.02
CA ASN A 148 -19.06 -1.41 -1.17
C ASN A 148 -17.57 -1.79 -1.27
N THR A 149 -16.68 -0.83 -1.02
CA THR A 149 -15.23 -1.09 -1.11
C THR A 149 -14.59 -1.31 0.26
N ASN A 150 -15.35 -1.18 1.35
CA ASN A 150 -14.84 -1.13 2.72
C ASN A 150 -13.63 -0.17 2.87
N ARG A 151 -13.76 1.04 2.34
CA ARG A 151 -12.72 2.08 2.38
C ARG A 151 -13.21 3.33 3.07
N ILE A 152 -12.34 3.93 3.87
CA ILE A 152 -12.58 5.21 4.52
C ILE A 152 -11.57 6.22 3.99
N ALA A 153 -12.03 7.42 3.67
CA ALA A 153 -11.18 8.56 3.40
C ALA A 153 -11.67 9.78 4.19
N PHE A 154 -10.81 10.36 5.02
CA PHE A 154 -11.17 11.53 5.83
C PHE A 154 -10.03 12.53 5.96
N ILE A 155 -10.38 13.74 6.39
CA ILE A 155 -9.45 14.81 6.72
C ILE A 155 -9.53 15.04 8.23
N LYS A 156 -8.38 14.99 8.91
CA LYS A 156 -8.22 15.55 10.25
C LYS A 156 -7.94 17.04 10.10
N THR A 157 -8.77 17.88 10.71
CA THR A 157 -8.55 19.32 10.79
C THR A 157 -8.22 19.73 12.22
N TYR A 158 -7.01 20.23 12.44
CA TYR A 158 -6.55 20.65 13.78
C TYR A 158 -7.12 22.01 14.14
N ARG A 159 -7.51 22.18 15.40
CA ARG A 159 -7.93 23.50 15.92
C ARG A 159 -6.72 24.40 16.02
N GLU A 160 -6.78 25.54 15.35
CA GLU A 160 -5.81 26.62 15.54
C GLU A 160 -5.84 27.01 17.04
N GLU A 161 -4.67 27.33 17.61
CA GLU A 161 -4.47 27.79 19.01
C GLU A 161 -4.22 26.75 20.12
N ILE A 162 -4.38 25.44 19.89
CA ILE A 162 -4.13 24.42 20.94
C ILE A 162 -2.82 23.68 20.66
N GLY A 163 -1.72 24.06 21.33
CA GLY A 163 -0.43 23.34 21.28
C GLY A 163 0.78 24.24 20.98
N ASN A 164 1.90 23.62 20.56
CA ASN A 164 3.11 24.35 20.17
C ASN A 164 2.84 25.15 18.89
N SER A 165 2.70 26.47 19.04
CA SER A 165 2.34 27.39 17.96
C SER A 165 3.28 27.27 16.75
N THR A 166 4.59 27.08 16.96
CA THR A 166 5.54 26.86 15.86
C THR A 166 5.34 25.56 15.06
N GLY A 167 4.68 24.55 15.63
CA GLY A 167 4.29 23.34 14.91
C GLY A 167 2.92 23.44 14.23
N ASN A 168 2.01 24.25 14.76
CA ASN A 168 0.60 24.22 14.35
C ASN A 168 0.24 25.12 13.16
N PHE A 169 1.01 26.17 12.87
CA PHE A 169 0.66 27.13 11.80
C PHE A 169 0.61 26.56 10.37
N GLU A 170 1.09 25.34 10.14
CA GLU A 170 1.08 24.71 8.81
C GLU A 170 0.46 23.31 8.76
N HIS A 171 -0.03 22.80 9.89
CA HIS A 171 -0.46 21.40 10.03
C HIS A 171 -1.99 21.24 9.96
N ASN A 172 -2.70 22.23 9.41
CA ASN A 172 -4.15 22.31 9.57
C ASN A 172 -4.90 21.07 9.07
N ASN A 173 -4.41 20.39 8.01
CA ASN A 173 -5.12 19.25 7.42
C ASN A 173 -4.20 18.04 7.20
N ILE A 174 -4.62 16.88 7.73
CA ILE A 174 -4.03 15.57 7.43
C ILE A 174 -5.08 14.71 6.73
N THR A 175 -4.79 14.26 5.51
CA THR A 175 -5.66 13.33 4.78
C THR A 175 -5.33 11.90 5.17
N VAL A 176 -6.33 11.10 5.50
CA VAL A 176 -6.20 9.68 5.85
C VAL A 176 -7.03 8.86 4.87
N GLN A 177 -6.42 7.85 4.28
CA GLN A 177 -7.05 6.92 3.34
C GLN A 177 -6.71 5.49 3.77
N VAL A 178 -7.73 4.73 4.17
CA VAL A 178 -7.58 3.38 4.72
C VAL A 178 -8.58 2.41 4.10
N ALA A 179 -8.23 1.13 4.08
CA ALA A 179 -9.06 0.03 3.60
C ALA A 179 -9.17 -1.05 4.68
N TRP A 180 -10.28 -1.77 4.70
CA TRP A 180 -10.47 -2.85 5.66
C TRP A 180 -9.51 -4.01 5.40
N ASN A 181 -8.76 -4.42 6.42
CA ASN A 181 -7.96 -5.63 6.44
C ASN A 181 -8.74 -6.72 7.19
N SER A 182 -9.31 -7.68 6.45
CA SER A 182 -10.12 -8.77 7.00
C SER A 182 -9.32 -9.77 7.85
N VAL A 183 -8.00 -9.87 7.63
CA VAL A 183 -7.12 -10.76 8.39
C VAL A 183 -6.86 -10.20 9.78
N GLN A 184 -6.67 -8.88 9.89
CA GLN A 184 -6.33 -8.20 11.14
C GLN A 184 -7.55 -7.56 11.84
N TYR A 185 -8.71 -7.54 11.18
CA TYR A 185 -9.94 -6.91 11.65
C TYR A 185 -9.76 -5.43 12.02
N GLN A 186 -9.06 -4.69 11.17
CA GLN A 186 -8.77 -3.26 11.33
C GLN A 186 -8.70 -2.57 9.97
N PHE A 187 -8.78 -1.24 9.96
CA PHE A 187 -8.53 -0.47 8.73
C PHE A 187 -7.05 -0.10 8.65
N GLU A 188 -6.45 -0.24 7.47
CA GLU A 188 -5.04 0.03 7.22
C GLU A 188 -4.85 0.88 5.98
N GLY A 189 -3.86 1.75 5.98
CA GLY A 189 -3.55 2.55 4.80
C GLY A 189 -2.50 3.60 5.06
N LYS A 190 -2.74 4.80 4.51
CA LYS A 190 -1.78 5.90 4.57
C LYS A 190 -2.42 7.18 5.09
N TRP A 191 -1.60 7.97 5.78
CA TRP A 191 -1.88 9.37 6.02
C TRP A 191 -0.97 10.23 5.13
N PHE A 192 -1.45 11.42 4.78
CA PHE A 192 -0.77 12.39 3.94
C PHE A 192 -0.86 13.76 4.61
N ARG A 193 0.28 14.43 4.73
CA ARG A 193 0.38 15.79 5.24
C ARG A 193 1.05 16.65 4.19
N LYS A 194 0.38 17.72 3.77
CA LYS A 194 0.92 18.70 2.83
C LYS A 194 1.02 20.05 3.50
N THR A 195 2.22 20.60 3.59
CA THR A 195 2.45 21.99 3.99
C THR A 195 2.86 22.82 2.77
N ARG A 196 3.17 24.10 2.97
CA ARG A 196 3.71 24.96 1.91
C ARG A 196 5.13 24.55 1.48
N TYR A 197 5.91 23.96 2.40
CA TYR A 197 7.34 23.68 2.19
C TYR A 197 7.66 22.22 1.91
N TYR A 198 6.84 21.29 2.39
CA TYR A 198 7.09 19.87 2.20
C TYR A 198 5.79 19.08 2.20
N SER A 199 5.90 17.83 1.76
CA SER A 199 4.82 16.85 1.88
C SER A 199 5.37 15.57 2.48
N LYS A 200 4.61 14.99 3.41
CA LYS A 200 4.94 13.78 4.15
C LYS A 200 3.78 12.80 4.06
N ASN A 201 4.12 11.53 4.18
CA ASN A 201 3.16 10.45 4.30
C ASN A 201 3.69 9.44 5.33
N GLY A 202 2.81 8.57 5.77
CA GLY A 202 3.17 7.43 6.58
C GLY A 202 2.06 6.40 6.58
N ARG A 203 2.29 5.28 7.25
CA ARG A 203 1.28 4.24 7.43
C ARG A 203 0.38 4.58 8.61
N ILE A 204 -0.87 4.17 8.54
CA ILE A 204 -1.82 4.30 9.64
C ILE A 204 -2.70 3.07 9.73
N GLU A 205 -2.98 2.67 10.97
CA GLU A 205 -3.88 1.59 11.32
C GLU A 205 -4.97 2.15 12.24
N LEU A 206 -6.24 1.83 11.96
CA LEU A 206 -7.38 2.19 12.80
C LEU A 206 -8.04 0.92 13.33
N LYS A 207 -8.02 0.75 14.65
CA LYS A 207 -8.57 -0.40 15.35
C LYS A 207 -9.72 -0.01 16.25
N PHE A 208 -10.88 -0.65 16.07
CA PHE A 208 -12.06 -0.37 16.87
C PHE A 208 -11.84 -0.77 18.34
N LYS A 209 -12.07 0.17 19.27
CA LYS A 209 -11.95 -0.09 20.70
C LYS A 209 -13.24 -0.73 21.22
N LYS A 210 -13.23 -2.06 21.35
CA LYS A 210 -14.35 -2.82 21.91
C LYS A 210 -14.54 -2.48 23.39
N GLY A 211 -15.77 -2.18 23.80
CA GLY A 211 -16.15 -2.07 25.23
C GLY A 211 -16.66 -0.72 25.70
N PHE A 212 -16.71 0.31 24.84
CA PHE A 212 -17.36 1.56 25.21
C PHE A 212 -18.87 1.43 24.99
N ARG A 213 -19.64 1.21 26.07
CA ARG A 213 -21.09 1.43 26.04
C ARG A 213 -21.29 2.93 26.05
N ALA A 214 -21.82 3.50 24.96
CA ALA A 214 -22.33 4.87 25.01
C ALA A 214 -23.32 4.93 26.17
N MET A 215 -23.04 5.77 27.17
CA MET A 215 -24.06 6.12 28.15
C MET A 215 -25.08 6.95 27.37
N ALA A 216 -26.24 6.35 27.15
CA ALA A 216 -27.37 6.98 26.48
C ALA A 216 -27.96 8.11 27.32
#